data_AF-A0A7S4S1D3-F1
#
_entry.id   AF-A0A7S4S1D3-F1
#
_cell.length_a   1.000
_cell.length_b   1.000
_cell.length_c   1.000
_cell.angle_alpha   90.00
_cell.angle_beta   90.00
_cell.angle_gamma   90.00
#
_symmetry.space_group_name_H-M   'P 1'
#
loop_
_entity.id
_entity.type
_entity.pdbx_description
1 polymer ?
#
loop_
_entity_poly.entity_id
_entity_poly.type
_entity_poly.pdbx_seq_one_letter_code
_entity_poly.pdbx_strand_id
1 'polypeptide(L)'
;KSFKMMPVMLWGIAILGKRYTLSDWCVAAAVTGGVSEFMLTGGISANHQHGTSVHGLILMLCFLGLDGFTSTFQEKLFKEHKTSKYNQMLYVNSFSGLVSFITLAASRKIGVAFSFCGQHPRFIADAFFLSASSVGGQWFIYSQVKEFGALVFAATMNIRQVISILVSYATYKHPISGLQIIGLALVFAGLFYKSYAGLAADRPKKDRETTPLLTKDAEQPMPAKMA
;
A
#
# COMPACT_ATOMS: atom_id res chain seq x y z
N LYS A 1 4.92 -5.05 -9.24
CA LYS A 1 4.10 -4.06 -8.50
C LYS A 1 2.76 -4.67 -8.08
N SER A 2 2.00 -5.28 -9.00
CA SER A 2 0.71 -5.95 -8.68
C SER A 2 0.78 -7.04 -7.63
N PHE A 3 1.89 -7.78 -7.59
CA PHE A 3 2.17 -8.79 -6.57
C PHE A 3 2.27 -8.23 -5.13
N LYS A 4 2.37 -6.90 -4.93
CA LYS A 4 2.63 -6.27 -3.60
C LYS A 4 1.61 -6.69 -2.53
N MET A 5 0.37 -6.97 -2.95
CA MET A 5 -0.69 -7.39 -2.05
C MET A 5 -0.35 -8.68 -1.30
N MET A 6 0.37 -9.62 -1.94
CA MET A 6 0.72 -10.91 -1.36
C MET A 6 1.74 -10.78 -0.21
N PRO A 7 2.91 -10.12 -0.37
CA PRO A 7 3.81 -9.84 0.76
C PRO A 7 3.17 -9.01 1.86
N VAL A 8 2.34 -8.01 1.53
CA VAL A 8 1.65 -7.18 2.54
C VAL A 8 0.73 -8.03 3.41
N MET A 9 -0.01 -8.99 2.82
CA MET A 9 -0.85 -9.92 3.58
C MET A 9 -0.03 -10.85 4.46
N LEU A 10 1.04 -11.46 3.93
CA LEU A 10 1.94 -12.32 4.70
C LEU A 10 2.54 -11.59 5.91
N TRP A 11 3.08 -10.39 5.69
CA TRP A 11 3.61 -9.57 6.78
C TRP A 11 2.53 -9.08 7.73
N GLY A 12 1.30 -8.84 7.25
CA GLY A 12 0.18 -8.44 8.11
C GLY A 12 -0.23 -9.54 9.09
N ILE A 13 -0.11 -10.81 8.70
CA ILE A 13 -0.30 -11.96 9.59
C ILE A 13 0.86 -12.03 10.60
N ALA A 14 2.10 -11.98 10.11
CA ALA A 14 3.29 -12.16 10.94
C ALA A 14 3.53 -11.04 11.96
N ILE A 15 3.26 -9.77 11.59
CA ILE A 15 3.62 -8.58 12.38
C ILE A 15 2.42 -8.02 13.16
N LEU A 16 1.23 -8.01 12.56
CA LEU A 16 0.02 -7.42 13.17
C LEU A 16 -0.95 -8.49 13.70
N GLY A 17 -0.69 -9.79 13.49
CA GLY A 17 -1.60 -10.86 13.90
C GLY A 17 -2.95 -10.84 13.19
N LYS A 18 -3.07 -10.15 12.04
CA LYS A 18 -4.34 -10.05 11.30
C LYS A 18 -4.73 -11.40 10.73
N ARG A 19 -6.04 -11.70 10.76
CA ARG A 19 -6.62 -12.84 10.03
C ARG A 19 -7.26 -12.32 8.75
N TYR A 20 -6.80 -12.83 7.62
CA TYR A 20 -7.39 -12.56 6.30
C TYR A 20 -8.33 -13.69 5.91
N THR A 21 -9.47 -13.35 5.33
CA THR A 21 -10.45 -14.33 4.87
C THR A 21 -9.98 -14.95 3.55
N LEU A 22 -10.49 -16.14 3.21
CA LEU A 22 -10.22 -16.78 1.90
C LEU A 22 -10.54 -15.85 0.73
N SER A 23 -11.56 -15.01 0.86
CA SER A 23 -11.92 -13.97 -0.10
C SER A 23 -10.78 -12.97 -0.35
N ASP A 24 -10.03 -12.56 0.67
CA ASP A 24 -8.90 -11.63 0.52
C ASP A 24 -7.76 -12.25 -0.28
N TRP A 25 -7.50 -13.53 -0.06
CA TRP A 25 -6.50 -14.30 -0.81
C TRP A 25 -6.93 -14.52 -2.26
N CYS A 26 -8.21 -14.83 -2.51
CA CYS A 26 -8.75 -14.95 -3.86
C CYS A 26 -8.64 -13.62 -4.61
N VAL A 27 -8.93 -12.50 -3.96
CA VAL A 27 -8.74 -11.17 -4.56
C VAL A 27 -7.27 -10.90 -4.86
N ALA A 28 -6.35 -11.21 -3.94
CA ALA A 28 -4.93 -11.03 -4.15
C ALA A 28 -4.41 -11.86 -5.33
N ALA A 29 -4.86 -13.10 -5.43
CA ALA A 29 -4.56 -13.97 -6.56
C ALA A 29 -5.17 -13.46 -7.87
N ALA A 30 -6.43 -13.01 -7.87
CA ALA A 30 -7.11 -12.48 -9.05
C ALA A 30 -6.43 -11.21 -9.58
N VAL A 31 -6.11 -10.25 -8.71
CA VAL A 31 -5.42 -9.00 -9.10
C VAL A 31 -4.00 -9.30 -9.61
N THR A 32 -3.29 -10.22 -8.95
CA THR A 32 -1.94 -10.61 -9.35
C THR A 32 -1.93 -11.35 -10.68
N GLY A 33 -2.82 -12.31 -10.85
CA GLY A 33 -2.98 -13.10 -12.07
C GLY A 33 -3.42 -12.24 -13.24
N GLY A 34 -4.44 -11.39 -13.05
CA GLY A 34 -4.96 -10.54 -14.12
C GLY A 34 -3.96 -9.51 -14.64
N VAL A 35 -3.13 -8.90 -13.77
CA VAL A 35 -2.05 -8.03 -14.25
C VAL A 35 -0.91 -8.83 -14.90
N SER A 36 -0.61 -10.03 -14.41
CA SER A 36 0.41 -10.90 -15.02
C SER A 36 0.00 -11.32 -16.43
N GLU A 37 -1.24 -11.79 -16.59
CA GLU A 37 -1.85 -12.14 -17.88
C GLU A 37 -1.87 -10.96 -18.84
N PHE A 38 -2.25 -9.78 -18.34
CA PHE A 38 -2.24 -8.54 -19.11
C PHE A 38 -0.83 -8.16 -19.59
N MET A 39 0.18 -8.26 -18.72
CA MET A 39 1.57 -7.91 -19.05
C MET A 39 2.23 -8.91 -20.00
N LEU A 40 1.93 -10.21 -19.85
CA LEU A 40 2.47 -11.28 -20.69
C LEU A 40 1.86 -11.28 -22.10
N THR A 41 0.57 -10.93 -22.20
CA THR A 41 -0.13 -10.86 -23.48
C THR A 41 -0.04 -9.47 -24.13
N GLY A 42 0.36 -8.46 -23.36
CA GLY A 42 0.75 -7.13 -23.83
C GLY A 42 1.96 -7.21 -24.74
N GLY A 43 1.85 -6.72 -25.97
CA GLY A 43 3.01 -6.46 -26.84
C GLY A 43 3.87 -5.32 -26.28
N ILE A 44 4.45 -5.51 -25.09
CA ILE A 44 5.48 -4.64 -24.55
C ILE A 44 6.76 -5.03 -25.28
N SER A 45 6.85 -4.67 -26.55
CA SER A 45 8.09 -4.75 -27.33
C SER A 45 9.09 -3.75 -26.76
N ALA A 46 9.65 -4.07 -25.60
CA ALA A 46 10.94 -3.55 -25.19
C ALA A 46 11.96 -4.25 -26.08
N ASN A 47 12.47 -3.55 -27.08
CA ASN A 47 13.36 -4.07 -28.11
C ASN A 47 14.80 -4.33 -27.59
N HIS A 48 14.96 -4.78 -26.33
CA HIS A 48 16.26 -4.98 -25.69
C HIS A 48 16.28 -6.27 -24.85
N GLN A 49 17.13 -7.19 -25.32
CA GLN A 49 17.65 -8.39 -24.67
C GLN A 49 16.63 -9.28 -23.94
N HIS A 50 16.26 -10.37 -24.62
CA HIS A 50 15.69 -11.57 -24.00
C HIS A 50 16.68 -12.16 -22.98
N GLY A 51 16.61 -11.67 -21.76
CA GLY A 51 17.26 -12.25 -20.61
C GLY A 51 16.37 -12.02 -19.41
N THR A 52 15.43 -12.93 -19.17
CA THR A 52 14.77 -13.07 -17.87
C THR A 52 15.85 -13.46 -16.87
N SER A 53 16.65 -12.49 -16.43
CA SER A 53 17.76 -12.74 -15.54
C SER A 53 17.16 -13.16 -14.21
N VAL A 54 17.44 -14.39 -13.78
CA VAL A 54 17.01 -14.91 -12.47
C VAL A 54 17.38 -13.93 -11.36
N HIS A 55 18.51 -13.22 -11.50
CA HIS A 55 18.90 -12.13 -10.61
C HIS A 55 17.90 -10.95 -10.60
N GLY A 56 17.41 -10.51 -11.76
CA GLY A 56 16.37 -9.47 -11.84
C GLY A 56 15.05 -9.89 -11.20
N LEU A 57 14.67 -11.18 -11.36
CA LEU A 57 13.49 -11.74 -10.71
C LEU A 57 13.66 -11.78 -9.18
N ILE A 58 14.81 -12.26 -8.68
CA ILE A 58 15.12 -12.30 -7.25
C ILE A 58 15.13 -10.89 -6.67
N LEU A 59 15.76 -9.92 -7.34
CA LEU A 59 15.78 -8.52 -6.91
C LEU A 59 14.37 -7.92 -6.84
N MET A 60 13.50 -8.22 -7.82
CA MET A 60 12.10 -7.80 -7.81
C MET A 60 11.31 -8.42 -6.66
N LEU A 61 11.51 -9.71 -6.38
CA LEU A 61 10.87 -10.40 -5.24
C LEU A 61 11.34 -9.80 -3.92
N CYS A 62 12.63 -9.58 -3.74
CA CYS A 62 13.20 -8.95 -2.54
C CYS A 62 12.68 -7.52 -2.37
N PHE A 63 12.70 -6.70 -3.44
CA PHE A 63 12.17 -5.34 -3.42
C PHE A 63 10.71 -5.31 -2.97
N LEU A 64 9.89 -6.19 -3.52
CA LEU A 64 8.46 -6.24 -3.23
C LEU A 64 8.17 -6.75 -1.81
N GLY A 65 8.98 -7.71 -1.34
CA GLY A 65 8.94 -8.22 0.03
C GLY A 65 9.27 -7.13 1.04
N LEU A 66 10.33 -6.35 0.79
CA LEU A 66 10.74 -5.23 1.62
C LEU A 66 9.74 -4.07 1.58
N ASP A 67 9.23 -3.72 0.39
CA ASP A 67 8.22 -2.68 0.21
C ASP A 67 6.89 -3.04 0.91
N GLY A 68 6.52 -4.33 0.89
CA GLY A 68 5.42 -4.86 1.69
C GLY A 68 5.68 -4.76 3.18
N PHE A 69 6.85 -5.23 3.63
CA PHE A 69 7.29 -5.17 5.02
C PHE A 69 7.24 -3.74 5.58
N THR A 70 7.83 -2.76 4.88
CA THR A 70 7.87 -1.36 5.32
C THR A 70 6.47 -0.78 5.49
N SER A 71 5.57 -0.99 4.52
CA SER A 71 4.20 -0.48 4.63
C SER A 71 3.40 -1.11 5.78
N THR A 72 3.59 -2.40 6.04
CA THR A 72 2.97 -3.11 7.16
C THR A 72 3.57 -2.69 8.50
N PHE A 73 4.89 -2.49 8.57
CA PHE A 73 5.55 -1.99 9.76
C PHE A 73 5.13 -0.55 10.09
N GLN A 74 4.98 0.31 9.08
CA GLN A 74 4.39 1.64 9.23
C GLN A 74 2.98 1.58 9.83
N GLU A 75 2.14 0.66 9.34
CA GLU A 75 0.80 0.43 9.91
C GLU A 75 0.87 0.02 11.39
N LYS A 76 1.76 -0.91 11.75
CA LYS A 76 1.96 -1.32 13.15
C LYS A 76 2.34 -0.12 14.03
N LEU A 77 3.31 0.69 13.57
CA LEU A 77 3.82 1.83 14.32
C LEU A 77 2.78 2.93 14.51
N PHE A 78 1.84 3.09 13.57
CA PHE A 78 0.69 4.00 13.72
C PHE A 78 -0.41 3.47 14.66
N LYS A 79 -0.48 2.14 14.86
CA LYS A 79 -1.45 1.49 15.77
C LYS A 79 -0.98 1.41 17.21
N GLU A 80 0.29 1.04 17.43
CA GLU A 80 0.83 0.83 18.79
C GLU A 80 1.24 2.12 19.50
N HIS A 81 1.57 3.18 18.76
CA HIS A 81 1.98 4.45 19.33
C HIS A 81 1.10 5.58 18.76
N LYS A 82 0.73 6.57 19.59
CA LYS A 82 0.16 7.86 19.14
C LYS A 82 1.20 8.70 18.38
N THR A 83 1.98 8.08 17.50
CA THR A 83 2.99 8.75 16.70
C THR A 83 2.28 9.59 15.66
N SER A 84 2.51 10.90 15.69
CA SER A 84 1.99 11.83 14.69
C SER A 84 2.60 11.51 13.31
N LYS A 85 1.81 11.60 12.23
CA LYS A 85 2.24 11.36 10.83
C LYS A 85 3.54 12.13 10.52
N TYR A 86 3.65 13.34 11.07
CA TYR A 86 4.80 14.23 10.91
C TYR A 86 6.10 13.70 11.54
N ASN A 87 6.02 13.02 12.69
CA ASN A 87 7.22 12.51 13.37
C ASN A 87 7.87 11.40 12.55
N GLN A 88 7.08 10.45 12.03
CA GLN A 88 7.62 9.39 11.16
C GLN A 88 8.25 9.97 9.89
N MET A 89 7.56 10.92 9.24
CA MET A 89 8.07 11.56 8.03
C MET A 89 9.39 12.31 8.28
N LEU A 90 9.50 13.02 9.41
CA LEU A 90 10.72 13.71 9.81
C LEU A 90 11.86 12.72 10.10
N TYR A 91 11.62 11.66 10.87
CA TYR A 91 12.66 10.67 11.18
C TYR A 91 13.16 9.95 9.92
N VAL A 92 12.26 9.54 9.03
CA VAL A 92 12.63 8.85 7.79
C VAL A 92 13.42 9.79 6.86
N ASN A 93 13.00 11.04 6.69
CA ASN A 93 13.69 11.99 5.84
C ASN A 93 15.03 12.43 6.45
N SER A 94 15.12 12.64 7.77
CA SER A 94 16.38 12.97 8.46
C SER A 94 17.39 11.84 8.40
N PHE A 95 16.95 10.59 8.62
CA PHE A 95 17.84 9.44 8.51
C PHE A 95 18.29 9.22 7.06
N SER A 96 17.39 9.36 6.08
CA SER A 96 17.74 9.27 4.65
C SER A 96 18.72 10.36 4.23
N GLY A 97 18.55 11.58 4.75
CA GLY A 97 19.47 12.70 4.54
C GLY A 97 20.85 12.42 5.14
N LEU A 98 20.90 11.90 6.37
CA LEU A 98 22.15 11.54 7.04
C LEU A 98 22.91 10.44 6.26
N VAL A 99 22.22 9.38 5.85
CA VAL A 99 22.81 8.31 5.04
C VAL A 99 23.33 8.86 3.71
N SER A 100 22.54 9.69 3.02
CA SER A 100 22.95 10.31 1.76
C SER A 100 24.19 11.20 1.93
N PHE A 101 24.26 11.96 3.02
CA PHE A 101 25.40 12.79 3.36
C PHE A 101 26.65 11.96 3.65
N ILE A 102 26.52 10.89 4.45
CA ILE A 102 27.62 9.97 4.74
C ILE A 102 28.13 9.30 3.46
N THR A 103 27.24 8.87 2.56
CA THR A 103 27.63 8.28 1.26
C THR A 103 28.38 9.29 0.40
N LEU A 104 27.96 10.54 0.37
CA LEU A 104 28.64 11.61 -0.37
C LEU A 104 30.02 11.92 0.22
N ALA A 105 30.13 11.91 1.55
CA ALA A 105 31.39 12.09 2.27
C ALA A 105 32.36 10.93 2.05
N ALA A 106 31.88 9.69 2.14
CA ALA A 106 32.67 8.50 1.85
C ALA A 106 33.17 8.46 0.39
N SER A 107 32.37 8.97 -0.55
CA SER A 107 32.74 9.08 -1.96
C SER A 107 33.74 10.20 -2.25
N ARG A 108 34.08 11.07 -1.27
CA ARG A 108 34.94 12.27 -1.41
C ARG A 108 34.54 13.25 -2.53
N LYS A 109 33.28 13.22 -2.97
CA LYS A 109 32.76 14.06 -4.07
C LYS A 109 32.04 15.32 -3.60
N ILE A 110 32.11 15.66 -2.31
CA ILE A 110 31.39 16.80 -1.71
C ILE A 110 31.69 18.10 -2.46
N GLY A 111 32.97 18.41 -2.72
CA GLY A 111 33.36 19.65 -3.40
C GLY A 111 32.83 19.76 -4.83
N VAL A 112 32.78 18.65 -5.57
CA VAL A 112 32.23 18.60 -6.93
C VAL A 112 30.71 18.79 -6.91
N ALA A 113 30.02 18.20 -5.93
CA ALA A 113 28.57 18.37 -5.78
C ALA A 113 28.18 19.84 -5.49
N PHE A 114 28.90 20.53 -4.61
CA PHE A 114 28.65 21.95 -4.35
C PHE A 114 29.01 22.84 -5.54
N SER A 115 30.12 22.56 -6.25
CA SER A 115 30.48 23.28 -7.46
C SER A 115 29.42 23.12 -8.56
N PHE A 116 28.88 21.92 -8.73
CA PHE A 116 27.80 21.65 -9.68
C PHE A 116 26.51 22.41 -9.34
N CYS A 117 26.13 22.47 -8.07
CA CYS A 117 24.98 23.27 -7.62
C CYS A 117 25.16 24.76 -7.89
N GLY A 118 26.38 25.30 -7.72
CA GLY A 118 26.69 26.70 -8.01
C GLY A 118 26.70 27.03 -9.50
N GLN A 119 27.11 26.09 -10.35
CA GLN A 119 27.16 26.29 -11.80
C GLN A 119 25.78 26.15 -12.49
N HIS A 120 24.84 25.41 -11.88
CA HIS A 120 23.52 25.17 -12.44
C HIS A 120 22.39 25.61 -11.49
N PRO A 121 22.05 26.91 -11.41
CA PRO A 121 20.99 27.39 -10.53
C PRO A 121 19.60 26.84 -10.87
N ARG A 122 19.34 26.48 -12.14
CA ARG A 122 18.09 25.79 -12.54
C ARG A 122 17.94 24.41 -11.88
N PHE A 123 19.05 23.69 -11.66
CA PHE A 123 19.02 22.41 -10.97
C PHE A 123 18.50 22.54 -9.53
N ILE A 124 18.80 23.65 -8.85
CA ILE A 124 18.28 23.92 -7.49
C ILE A 124 16.76 24.11 -7.53
N ALA A 125 16.23 24.81 -8.53
CA ALA A 125 14.79 24.98 -8.70
C ALA A 125 14.09 23.64 -8.99
N ASP A 126 14.64 22.82 -9.90
CA ASP A 126 14.09 21.49 -10.20
C ASP A 126 14.14 20.57 -8.97
N ALA A 127 15.24 20.59 -8.22
CA ALA A 127 15.38 19.86 -6.96
C ALA A 127 14.37 20.31 -5.90
N PHE A 128 14.09 21.62 -5.83
CA PHE A 128 13.07 22.17 -4.93
C PHE A 128 11.66 21.69 -5.29
N PHE A 129 11.26 21.80 -6.57
CA PHE A 129 9.96 21.31 -7.01
C PHE A 129 9.81 19.79 -6.82
N LEU A 130 10.87 19.03 -7.13
CA LEU A 130 10.90 17.60 -6.89
C LEU A 130 10.73 17.27 -5.40
N SER A 131 11.40 18.01 -4.52
CA SER A 131 11.32 17.83 -3.06
C SER A 131 9.93 18.21 -2.53
N ALA A 132 9.37 19.33 -2.97
CA ALA A 132 8.02 19.76 -2.58
C ALA A 132 6.96 18.72 -3.01
N SER A 133 7.06 18.21 -4.23
CA SER A 133 6.21 17.14 -4.71
C SER A 133 6.41 15.84 -3.94
N SER A 134 7.65 15.50 -3.58
CA SER A 134 7.98 14.30 -2.80
C SER A 134 7.37 14.35 -1.40
N VAL A 135 7.49 15.49 -0.71
CA VAL A 135 6.87 15.73 0.61
C VAL A 135 5.36 15.55 0.53
N GLY A 136 4.70 16.13 -0.49
CA GLY A 136 3.27 15.94 -0.71
C GLY A 136 2.88 14.47 -0.94
N GLY A 137 3.64 13.75 -1.77
CA GLY A 137 3.42 12.33 -2.05
C GLY A 137 3.63 11.43 -0.83
N GLN A 138 4.69 11.67 -0.07
CA GLN A 138 4.98 10.97 1.19
C GLN A 138 3.85 11.20 2.21
N TRP A 139 3.39 12.44 2.38
CA TRP A 139 2.27 12.77 3.26
C TRP A 139 1.01 12.00 2.88
N PHE A 140 0.68 11.94 1.59
CA PHE A 140 -0.45 11.16 1.10
C PHE A 140 -0.30 9.66 1.41
N ILE A 141 0.88 9.08 1.17
CA ILE A 141 1.17 7.67 1.47
C ILE A 141 0.99 7.38 2.97
N TYR A 142 1.58 8.20 3.84
CA TYR A 142 1.44 8.04 5.28
C TYR A 142 -0.01 8.22 5.75
N SER A 143 -0.74 9.17 5.17
CA SER A 143 -2.16 9.36 5.46
C SER A 143 -2.97 8.13 5.10
N GLN A 144 -2.76 7.58 3.90
CA GLN A 144 -3.44 6.38 3.42
C GLN A 144 -3.14 5.16 4.29
N VAL A 145 -1.88 4.92 4.63
CA VAL A 145 -1.50 3.78 5.49
C VAL A 145 -2.06 3.93 6.90
N LYS A 146 -2.08 5.14 7.45
CA LYS A 146 -2.62 5.38 8.80
C LYS A 146 -4.14 5.22 8.86
N GLU A 147 -4.88 5.72 7.88
CA GLU A 147 -6.35 5.72 7.89
C GLU A 147 -6.94 4.40 7.37
N PHE A 148 -6.37 3.83 6.31
CA PHE A 148 -6.93 2.67 5.62
C PHE A 148 -6.06 1.40 5.73
N GLY A 149 -4.86 1.50 6.31
CA GLY A 149 -3.94 0.38 6.47
C GLY A 149 -3.13 0.02 5.22
N ALA A 150 -2.16 -0.87 5.39
CA ALA A 150 -1.22 -1.26 4.33
C ALA A 150 -1.90 -2.05 3.19
N LEU A 151 -2.93 -2.84 3.52
CA LEU A 151 -3.65 -3.66 2.53
C LEU A 151 -4.49 -2.83 1.55
N VAL A 152 -5.12 -1.74 2.02
CA VAL A 152 -5.87 -0.81 1.16
C VAL A 152 -4.89 0.07 0.38
N PHE A 153 -3.79 0.50 1.00
CA PHE A 153 -2.72 1.21 0.28
C PHE A 153 -2.19 0.41 -0.94
N ALA A 154 -1.94 -0.90 -0.76
CA ALA A 154 -1.55 -1.77 -1.86
C ALA A 154 -2.63 -1.87 -2.95
N ALA A 155 -3.91 -1.88 -2.58
CA ALA A 155 -5.02 -1.86 -3.54
C ALA A 155 -5.08 -0.54 -4.32
N THR A 156 -4.96 0.61 -3.64
CA THR A 156 -4.93 1.94 -4.27
C THR A 156 -3.78 2.07 -5.28
N MET A 157 -2.60 1.51 -4.96
CA MET A 157 -1.47 1.46 -5.89
C MET A 157 -1.77 0.63 -7.15
N ASN A 158 -2.49 -0.48 -7.00
CA ASN A 158 -2.94 -1.30 -8.13
C ASN A 158 -3.97 -0.56 -8.99
N ILE A 159 -4.96 0.12 -8.39
CA ILE A 159 -5.93 0.97 -9.13
C ILE A 159 -5.17 1.99 -9.98
N ARG A 160 -4.24 2.73 -9.37
CA ARG A 160 -3.42 3.73 -10.07
C ARG A 160 -2.66 3.13 -11.24
N GLN A 161 -2.08 1.94 -11.06
CA GLN A 161 -1.34 1.27 -12.12
C GLN A 161 -2.25 0.84 -13.27
N VAL A 162 -3.44 0.33 -12.98
CA VAL A 162 -4.44 -0.05 -13.99
C VAL A 162 -4.92 1.17 -14.79
N ILE A 163 -5.21 2.29 -14.12
CA ILE A 163 -5.58 3.54 -14.80
C ILE A 163 -4.46 4.01 -15.74
N SER A 164 -3.20 3.97 -15.28
CA SER A 164 -2.05 4.35 -16.11
C SER A 164 -1.92 3.46 -17.35
N ILE A 165 -2.15 2.14 -17.20
CA ILE A 165 -2.19 1.19 -18.31
C ILE A 165 -3.30 1.54 -19.31
N LEU A 166 -4.51 1.83 -18.83
CA LEU A 166 -5.64 2.22 -19.67
C LEU A 166 -5.39 3.51 -20.45
N VAL A 167 -4.84 4.53 -19.79
CA VAL A 167 -4.50 5.81 -20.42
C VAL A 167 -3.40 5.63 -21.47
N SER A 168 -2.37 4.84 -21.16
CA SER A 168 -1.33 4.47 -22.13
C SER A 168 -1.97 3.83 -23.37
N TYR A 169 -2.85 2.86 -23.19
CA TYR A 169 -3.53 2.21 -24.30
C TYR A 169 -4.36 3.19 -25.16
N ALA A 170 -5.16 4.03 -24.51
CA ALA A 170 -5.97 5.06 -25.19
C ALA A 170 -5.12 6.04 -26.00
N THR A 171 -3.89 6.32 -25.53
CA THR A 171 -2.98 7.29 -26.15
C THR A 171 -2.17 6.67 -27.30
N TYR A 172 -1.67 5.44 -27.13
CA TYR A 172 -0.76 4.78 -28.08
C TYR A 172 -1.47 3.94 -29.15
N LYS A 173 -2.80 3.77 -29.10
CA LYS A 173 -3.62 3.04 -30.09
C LYS A 173 -3.04 1.66 -30.46
N HIS A 174 -2.44 0.96 -29.50
CA HIS A 174 -2.02 -0.42 -29.73
C HIS A 174 -3.25 -1.30 -30.00
N PRO A 175 -3.14 -2.44 -30.71
CA PRO A 175 -4.25 -3.39 -30.81
C PRO A 175 -4.36 -4.18 -29.48
N ILE A 176 -5.51 -4.07 -28.79
CA ILE A 176 -5.85 -4.93 -27.64
C ILE A 176 -6.05 -6.37 -28.12
N SER A 177 -5.38 -7.31 -27.45
CA SER A 177 -5.73 -8.73 -27.52
C SER A 177 -6.93 -9.02 -26.61
N GLY A 178 -7.87 -9.86 -27.02
CA GLY A 178 -9.04 -10.23 -26.21
C GLY A 178 -8.68 -10.76 -24.80
N LEU A 179 -7.54 -11.44 -24.67
CA LEU A 179 -7.01 -11.92 -23.40
C LEU A 179 -6.60 -10.78 -22.44
N GLN A 180 -6.14 -9.64 -22.96
CA GLN A 180 -5.83 -8.46 -22.15
C GLN A 180 -7.11 -7.84 -21.57
N ILE A 181 -8.22 -7.86 -22.31
CA ILE A 181 -9.53 -7.39 -21.80
C ILE A 181 -9.98 -8.26 -20.64
N ILE A 182 -9.83 -9.59 -20.77
CA ILE A 182 -10.19 -10.54 -19.73
C ILE A 182 -9.31 -10.32 -18.48
N GLY A 183 -7.99 -10.18 -18.66
CA GLY A 183 -7.06 -9.88 -17.56
C GLY A 183 -7.41 -8.58 -16.85
N LEU A 184 -7.74 -7.53 -17.62
CA LEU A 184 -8.15 -6.23 -17.08
C LEU A 184 -9.49 -6.32 -16.32
N ALA A 185 -10.48 -7.02 -16.88
CA ALA A 185 -11.78 -7.24 -16.24
C ALA A 185 -11.64 -8.01 -14.92
N LEU A 186 -10.77 -9.02 -14.88
CA LEU A 186 -10.45 -9.78 -13.66
C LEU A 186 -9.85 -8.88 -12.56
N VAL A 187 -8.92 -7.99 -12.93
CA VAL A 187 -8.32 -7.04 -11.97
C VAL A 187 -9.37 -6.08 -11.43
N PHE A 188 -10.21 -5.51 -12.30
CA PHE A 188 -11.29 -4.63 -11.86
C PHE A 188 -12.26 -5.36 -10.94
N ALA A 189 -12.72 -6.56 -11.31
CA ALA A 189 -13.64 -7.34 -10.50
C ALA A 189 -13.08 -7.63 -9.09
N GLY A 190 -11.82 -8.08 -8.98
CA GLY A 190 -11.19 -8.33 -7.69
C GLY A 190 -11.07 -7.07 -6.82
N LEU A 191 -10.73 -5.95 -7.45
CA LEU A 191 -10.49 -4.67 -6.77
C LEU A 191 -11.80 -4.00 -6.33
N PHE A 192 -12.84 -4.04 -7.15
CA PHE A 192 -14.19 -3.60 -6.81
C PHE A 192 -14.79 -4.45 -5.70
N TYR A 193 -14.66 -5.77 -5.78
CA TYR A 193 -15.11 -6.67 -4.71
C TYR A 193 -14.43 -6.33 -3.38
N LYS A 194 -13.12 -6.09 -3.40
CA LYS A 194 -12.37 -5.70 -2.18
C LYS A 194 -12.79 -4.34 -1.64
N SER A 195 -12.96 -3.35 -2.51
CA SER A 195 -13.43 -2.02 -2.11
C SER A 195 -14.83 -2.10 -1.48
N TYR A 196 -15.73 -2.89 -2.09
CA TYR A 196 -17.07 -3.14 -1.58
C TYR A 196 -17.05 -3.90 -0.24
N ALA A 197 -16.25 -4.97 -0.13
CA ALA A 197 -16.11 -5.75 1.09
C ALA A 197 -15.51 -4.91 2.24
N GLY A 198 -14.55 -4.03 1.95
CA GLY A 198 -14.01 -3.07 2.92
C GLY A 198 -15.06 -2.09 3.43
N LEU A 199 -15.88 -1.53 2.53
CA LEU A 199 -17.01 -0.65 2.88
C LEU A 199 -18.12 -1.38 3.65
N ALA A 200 -18.37 -2.66 3.35
CA ALA A 200 -19.36 -3.47 4.04
C ALA A 200 -18.92 -3.87 5.45
N ALA A 201 -17.61 -4.09 5.67
CA ALA A 201 -17.03 -4.40 6.97
C ALA A 201 -16.99 -3.19 7.93
N ASP A 202 -16.94 -1.96 7.39
CA ASP A 202 -16.96 -0.70 8.16
C ASP A 202 -18.38 -0.24 8.53
N ARG A 203 -19.45 -0.94 8.09
CA ARG A 203 -20.76 -0.70 8.71
C ARG A 203 -20.70 -1.23 10.15
N PRO A 204 -21.01 -0.40 11.17
CA PRO A 204 -21.12 -0.91 12.52
C PRO A 204 -22.17 -2.02 12.50
N LYS A 205 -21.78 -3.16 13.06
CA LYS A 205 -22.62 -4.33 13.31
C LYS A 205 -23.73 -3.91 14.29
N LYS A 206 -24.72 -3.16 13.80
CA LYS A 206 -26.02 -3.02 14.45
C LYS A 206 -26.70 -4.37 14.28
N ASP A 207 -27.22 -4.91 15.39
CA ASP A 207 -27.92 -6.20 15.52
C ASP A 207 -27.05 -7.36 16.05
N ARG A 208 -26.70 -7.26 17.35
CA ARG A 208 -26.66 -8.41 18.29
C ARG A 208 -26.56 -7.91 19.74
N GLU A 209 -27.60 -7.23 20.20
CA GLU A 209 -27.91 -7.15 21.64
C GLU A 209 -29.42 -7.01 21.84
N THR A 210 -30.16 -8.03 21.40
CA THR A 210 -31.48 -8.32 21.99
C THR A 210 -31.24 -9.14 23.25
N THR A 211 -31.07 -8.45 24.38
CA THR A 211 -31.52 -8.97 25.67
C THR A 211 -32.30 -7.85 26.34
N PRO A 212 -33.64 -7.90 26.40
CA PRO A 212 -34.38 -6.95 27.19
C PRO A 212 -34.05 -7.24 28.66
N LEU A 213 -33.39 -6.28 29.32
CA LEU A 213 -33.34 -6.18 30.77
C LEU A 213 -34.76 -5.89 31.28
N LEU A 214 -35.59 -6.94 31.29
CA LEU A 214 -36.84 -6.96 32.02
C LEU A 214 -36.51 -6.97 33.51
N THR A 215 -36.54 -5.76 34.07
CA THR A 215 -37.17 -5.41 35.35
C THR A 215 -37.42 -6.59 36.28
N LYS A 216 -36.52 -6.79 37.24
CA LYS A 216 -36.77 -7.58 38.44
C LYS A 216 -36.07 -6.96 39.65
N ASP A 217 -36.48 -5.74 39.99
CA ASP A 217 -36.20 -5.09 41.28
C ASP A 217 -37.42 -4.30 41.76
N ALA A 218 -38.59 -4.93 41.67
CA ALA A 218 -39.80 -4.47 42.35
C ALA A 218 -40.55 -5.69 42.87
N GLU A 219 -40.02 -6.35 43.91
CA GLU A 219 -40.80 -6.92 45.02
C GLU A 219 -39.86 -7.48 46.09
N GLN A 220 -39.66 -6.71 47.17
CA GLN A 220 -39.26 -7.27 48.46
C GLN A 220 -40.53 -7.63 49.24
N PRO A 221 -40.79 -8.90 49.60
CA PRO A 221 -41.68 -9.22 50.69
C PRO A 221 -40.91 -9.28 52.02
N MET A 222 -41.40 -8.54 53.02
CA MET A 222 -40.97 -8.64 54.43
C MET A 222 -41.10 -10.09 54.94
N PRO A 223 -40.11 -10.63 55.66
CA PRO A 223 -40.32 -11.83 56.47
C PRO A 223 -41.04 -11.48 57.78
N ALA A 224 -42.27 -11.94 57.90
CA ALA A 224 -42.97 -12.07 59.16
C ALA A 224 -42.16 -12.98 60.11
N LYS A 225 -41.72 -12.45 61.25
CA LYS A 225 -41.28 -13.25 62.38
C LYS A 225 -42.45 -13.46 63.33
N MET A 226 -42.67 -14.73 63.61
CA MET A 226 -43.56 -15.27 64.64
C MET A 226 -43.28 -14.66 66.02
N ALA A 227 -44.37 -14.32 66.71
CA ALA A 227 -44.54 -14.47 68.16
C ALA A 227 -45.75 -15.39 68.36
#